data_AF-A0A3L7YB87-F1
#
_entry.id   AF-A0A3L7YB87-F1
#
_cell.length_a   1.000
_cell.length_b   1.000
_cell.length_c   1.000
_cell.angle_alpha   90.00
_cell.angle_beta   90.00
_cell.angle_gamma   90.00
#
_symmetry.space_group_name_H-M   'P 1'
#
loop_
_entity.id
_entity.type
_entity.pdbx_description
1 polymer ?
#
loop_
_entity_poly.entity_id
_entity_poly.type
_entity_poly.pdbx_seq_one_letter_code
_entity_poly.pdbx_strand_id
1 'polypeptide(L)'
;DHPQAALRVNVLGTLLAGRAAAASGVERFVLISSDKAVQPVSVMGATKRLAEAVVARLANGHPTTKFSAVRFGNVLNSRGSVVPLFERQIDAGGPVTVTHPATTRFFMTLAEAVRLVIQAAVLTRGGDLYMLEMGERIRIVELAERMIRLRGLRPVVDIAIEFTGLRPGEKLHEVLVSPSEQRTATLHSQIYEIVGGGFLKTLTDMEGWLRKQLDAASTAAGAEVVAWAGQV
;
A
#
# COMPACT_ATOMS: atom_id res chain seq x y z
N ASP A 1 -13.10 4.68 -9.13
CA ASP A 1 -14.19 4.42 -10.09
C ASP A 1 -14.40 2.95 -10.47
N HIS A 2 -13.49 2.00 -10.15
CA HIS A 2 -13.69 0.58 -10.47
C HIS A 2 -13.52 -0.36 -9.26
N PRO A 3 -14.42 -0.32 -8.27
CA PRO A 3 -14.33 -1.11 -7.04
C PRO A 3 -14.31 -2.63 -7.27
N GLN A 4 -15.12 -3.15 -8.19
CA GLN A 4 -15.11 -4.59 -8.51
C GLN A 4 -13.80 -5.04 -9.14
N ALA A 5 -13.22 -4.24 -10.04
CA ALA A 5 -11.92 -4.54 -10.63
C ALA A 5 -10.82 -4.57 -9.56
N ALA A 6 -10.84 -3.59 -8.63
CA ALA A 6 -9.92 -3.57 -7.50
C ALA A 6 -10.09 -4.79 -6.59
N LEU A 7 -11.33 -5.21 -6.29
CA LEU A 7 -11.60 -6.44 -5.53
C LEU A 7 -11.10 -7.70 -6.25
N ARG A 8 -11.37 -7.84 -7.55
CA ARG A 8 -10.93 -8.98 -8.37
C ARG A 8 -9.41 -9.10 -8.38
N VAL A 9 -8.70 -8.00 -8.58
CA VAL A 9 -7.24 -8.03 -8.70
C VAL A 9 -6.57 -8.15 -7.34
N ASN A 10 -6.90 -7.27 -6.40
CA ASN A 10 -6.15 -7.16 -5.16
C ASN A 10 -6.58 -8.20 -4.12
N VAL A 11 -7.88 -8.54 -4.03
CA VAL A 11 -8.39 -9.45 -3.00
C VAL A 11 -8.54 -10.86 -3.54
N LEU A 12 -9.35 -11.05 -4.58
CA LEU A 12 -9.55 -12.38 -5.17
C LEU A 12 -8.25 -12.92 -5.76
N GLY A 13 -7.49 -12.09 -6.48
CA GLY A 13 -6.18 -12.48 -7.02
C GLY A 13 -5.22 -12.97 -5.93
N THR A 14 -5.15 -12.27 -4.80
CA THR A 14 -4.34 -12.68 -3.64
C THR A 14 -4.81 -14.02 -3.07
N LEU A 15 -6.12 -14.21 -2.90
CA LEU A 15 -6.69 -15.46 -2.41
C LEU A 15 -6.36 -16.64 -3.32
N LEU A 16 -6.56 -16.48 -4.63
CA LEU A 16 -6.31 -17.53 -5.61
C LEU A 16 -4.83 -17.86 -5.72
N ALA A 17 -3.97 -16.85 -5.80
CA ALA A 17 -2.52 -17.05 -5.84
C ALA A 17 -2.00 -17.72 -4.57
N GLY A 18 -2.49 -17.31 -3.40
CA GLY A 18 -2.11 -17.91 -2.13
C GLY A 18 -2.56 -19.36 -2.00
N ARG A 19 -3.80 -19.69 -2.38
CA ARG A 19 -4.29 -21.08 -2.43
C ARG A 19 -3.49 -21.95 -3.39
N ALA A 20 -3.16 -21.44 -4.57
CA ALA A 20 -2.34 -22.16 -5.54
C ALA A 20 -0.91 -22.41 -5.00
N ALA A 21 -0.32 -21.43 -4.32
CA ALA A 21 0.99 -21.58 -3.67
C ALA A 21 0.96 -22.68 -2.59
N ALA A 22 -0.05 -22.66 -1.71
CA ALA A 22 -0.25 -23.69 -0.70
C ALA A 22 -0.43 -25.08 -1.30
N ALA A 23 -1.31 -25.21 -2.30
CA ALA A 23 -1.58 -26.48 -2.97
C ALA A 23 -0.33 -27.05 -3.70
N SER A 24 0.57 -26.17 -4.13
CA SER A 24 1.81 -26.54 -4.81
C SER A 24 2.99 -26.77 -3.85
N GLY A 25 2.79 -26.64 -2.54
CA GLY A 25 3.85 -26.82 -1.54
C GLY A 25 4.95 -25.75 -1.60
N VAL A 26 4.62 -24.52 -2.03
CA VAL A 26 5.57 -23.39 -2.02
C VAL A 26 6.00 -23.12 -0.58
N GLU A 27 7.30 -22.96 -0.36
CA GLU A 27 7.82 -22.76 1.00
C GLU A 27 7.42 -21.40 1.60
N ARG A 28 7.42 -20.34 0.77
CA ARG A 28 7.20 -18.95 1.21
C ARG A 28 6.39 -18.15 0.21
N PHE A 29 5.43 -17.38 0.70
CA PHE A 29 4.61 -16.46 -0.08
C PHE A 29 4.63 -15.07 0.56
N VAL A 30 5.06 -14.04 -0.18
CA VAL A 30 5.11 -12.65 0.31
C VAL A 30 4.18 -11.77 -0.50
N LEU A 31 3.17 -11.20 0.14
CA LEU A 31 2.27 -10.20 -0.46
C LEU A 31 2.85 -8.79 -0.35
N ILE A 32 2.81 -8.03 -1.45
CA ILE A 32 3.12 -6.61 -1.46
C ILE A 32 1.85 -5.77 -1.22
N SER A 33 1.78 -5.19 -0.03
CA SER A 33 0.75 -4.23 0.40
C SER A 33 1.27 -2.78 0.33
N SER A 34 0.56 -1.83 0.94
CA SER A 34 0.85 -0.40 0.94
C SER A 34 0.41 0.24 2.25
N ASP A 35 1.09 1.30 2.65
CA ASP A 35 0.68 2.23 3.72
C ASP A 35 -0.80 2.63 3.68
N LYS A 36 -1.40 2.72 2.49
CA LYS A 36 -2.83 3.03 2.30
C LYS A 36 -3.78 1.97 2.86
N ALA A 37 -3.29 0.77 3.18
CA ALA A 37 -4.04 -0.25 3.91
C ALA A 37 -4.31 0.16 5.37
N VAL A 38 -3.51 1.08 5.92
CA VAL A 38 -3.68 1.60 7.28
C VAL A 38 -4.83 2.60 7.27
N GLN A 39 -5.87 2.36 8.06
CA GLN A 39 -7.06 3.23 8.15
C GLN A 39 -7.57 3.66 6.75
N PRO A 40 -8.01 2.71 5.92
CA PRO A 40 -8.27 2.97 4.51
C PRO A 40 -9.45 3.93 4.34
N VAL A 41 -9.28 4.95 3.50
CA VAL A 41 -10.35 5.90 3.11
C VAL A 41 -10.68 5.80 1.61
N SER A 42 -10.04 4.89 0.90
CA SER A 42 -10.21 4.66 -0.52
C SER A 42 -10.36 3.17 -0.81
N VAL A 43 -11.01 2.85 -1.92
CA VAL A 43 -11.15 1.48 -2.42
C VAL A 43 -9.79 0.80 -2.56
N MET A 44 -8.78 1.51 -3.05
CA MET A 44 -7.43 0.96 -3.20
C MET A 44 -6.88 0.53 -1.84
N GLY A 45 -6.88 1.44 -0.86
CA GLY A 45 -6.43 1.14 0.50
C GLY A 45 -7.21 0.00 1.14
N ALA A 46 -8.54 0.02 0.99
CA ALA A 46 -9.43 -1.01 1.51
C ALA A 46 -9.09 -2.39 0.93
N THR A 47 -8.93 -2.49 -0.40
CA THR A 47 -8.57 -3.77 -1.02
C THR A 47 -7.17 -4.26 -0.65
N LYS A 48 -6.23 -3.38 -0.32
CA LYS A 48 -4.92 -3.77 0.23
C LYS A 48 -5.03 -4.30 1.66
N ARG A 49 -5.83 -3.65 2.52
CA ARG A 49 -6.15 -4.15 3.87
C ARG A 49 -6.81 -5.52 3.82
N LEU A 50 -7.73 -5.72 2.88
CA LEU A 50 -8.38 -7.02 2.66
C LEU A 50 -7.41 -8.10 2.17
N ALA A 51 -6.46 -7.74 1.31
CA ALA A 51 -5.42 -8.66 0.87
C ALA A 51 -4.50 -9.09 2.03
N GLU A 52 -4.12 -8.16 2.93
CA GLU A 52 -3.40 -8.48 4.17
C GLU A 52 -4.18 -9.49 5.02
N ALA A 53 -5.49 -9.27 5.17
CA ALA A 53 -6.37 -10.19 5.89
C ALA A 53 -6.40 -11.59 5.27
N VAL A 54 -6.51 -11.68 3.95
CA VAL A 54 -6.49 -12.97 3.23
C VAL A 54 -5.20 -13.72 3.55
N VAL A 55 -4.05 -13.08 3.45
CA VAL A 55 -2.73 -13.71 3.70
C VAL A 55 -2.60 -14.17 5.15
N ALA A 56 -3.00 -13.34 6.10
CA ALA A 56 -3.00 -13.71 7.51
C ALA A 56 -3.92 -14.91 7.80
N ARG A 57 -5.06 -15.03 7.10
CA ARG A 57 -5.96 -16.18 7.23
C ARG A 57 -5.44 -17.44 6.55
N LEU A 58 -4.83 -17.32 5.37
CA LEU A 58 -4.21 -18.45 4.68
C LEU A 58 -3.08 -19.05 5.52
N ALA A 59 -2.29 -18.23 6.22
CA ALA A 59 -1.26 -18.70 7.14
C ALA A 59 -1.79 -19.67 8.21
N ASN A 60 -3.00 -19.43 8.73
CA ASN A 60 -3.61 -20.28 9.76
C ASN A 60 -4.13 -21.62 9.19
N GLY A 61 -4.52 -21.65 7.92
CA GLY A 61 -5.09 -22.84 7.27
C GLY A 61 -4.08 -23.72 6.54
N HIS A 62 -2.87 -23.21 6.27
CA HIS A 62 -1.87 -23.86 5.43
C HIS A 62 -0.47 -23.77 6.07
N PRO A 63 -0.18 -24.57 7.11
CA PRO A 63 1.05 -24.43 7.90
C PRO A 63 2.34 -24.78 7.14
N THR A 64 2.25 -25.44 5.98
CA THR A 64 3.40 -25.81 5.14
C THR A 64 3.96 -24.62 4.36
N THR A 65 3.12 -23.68 3.94
CA THR A 65 3.53 -22.47 3.23
C THR A 65 3.56 -21.30 4.19
N LYS A 66 4.72 -20.66 4.33
CA LYS A 66 4.87 -19.48 5.17
C LYS A 66 4.38 -18.25 4.43
N PHE A 67 3.19 -17.80 4.79
CA PHE A 67 2.57 -16.58 4.26
C PHE A 67 3.02 -15.37 5.05
N SER A 68 3.43 -14.30 4.37
CA SER A 68 3.66 -12.99 4.98
C SER A 68 3.24 -11.87 4.05
N ALA A 69 3.15 -10.68 4.60
CA ALA A 69 2.89 -9.46 3.84
C ALA A 69 3.91 -8.37 4.21
N VAL A 70 4.12 -7.44 3.28
CA VAL A 70 4.93 -6.24 3.51
C VAL A 70 4.13 -4.99 3.20
N ARG A 71 4.28 -3.92 3.98
CA ARG A 71 3.71 -2.59 3.67
C ARG A 71 4.78 -1.68 3.08
N PHE A 72 4.53 -1.23 1.86
CA PHE A 72 5.38 -0.23 1.21
C PHE A 72 4.84 1.18 1.46
N GLY A 73 5.76 2.14 1.64
CA GLY A 73 5.48 3.55 1.38
C GLY A 73 5.55 3.85 -0.12
N ASN A 74 5.74 5.12 -0.48
CA ASN A 74 5.95 5.49 -1.86
C ASN A 74 7.37 5.08 -2.31
N VAL A 75 7.47 4.21 -3.31
CA VAL A 75 8.77 3.87 -3.91
C VAL A 75 9.19 5.00 -4.86
N LEU A 76 10.35 5.59 -4.60
CA LEU A 76 10.94 6.63 -5.44
C LEU A 76 11.12 6.13 -6.87
N ASN A 77 10.79 6.99 -7.83
CA ASN A 77 10.88 6.71 -9.27
C ASN A 77 10.10 5.45 -9.74
N SER A 78 9.03 5.07 -9.04
CA SER A 78 8.14 4.01 -9.51
C SER A 78 7.24 4.52 -10.65
N ARG A 79 6.86 3.63 -11.57
CA ARG A 79 6.01 3.95 -12.73
C ARG A 79 4.69 4.59 -12.28
N GLY A 80 4.38 5.77 -12.84
CA GLY A 80 3.15 6.50 -12.53
C GLY A 80 3.14 7.20 -11.17
N SER A 81 4.28 7.26 -10.48
CA SER A 81 4.42 8.04 -9.25
C SER A 81 4.63 9.53 -9.52
N VAL A 82 4.66 10.32 -8.44
CA VAL A 82 4.78 11.77 -8.49
C VAL A 82 6.12 12.24 -9.07
N VAL A 83 7.20 11.47 -8.89
CA VAL A 83 8.54 11.86 -9.36
C VAL A 83 8.60 11.87 -10.90
N PRO A 84 8.26 10.79 -11.63
CA PRO A 84 8.19 10.84 -13.10
C PRO A 84 7.16 11.85 -13.65
N LEU A 85 6.11 12.17 -12.88
CA LEU A 85 5.18 13.23 -13.27
C LEU A 85 5.87 14.59 -13.22
N PHE A 86 6.55 14.90 -12.12
CA PHE A 86 7.27 16.16 -11.95
C PHE A 86 8.41 16.30 -12.95
N GLU A 87 9.17 15.23 -13.21
CA GLU A 87 10.21 15.26 -14.26
C GLU A 87 9.62 15.65 -15.61
N ARG A 88 8.54 15.00 -16.05
CA ARG A 88 7.88 15.34 -17.32
C ARG A 88 7.32 16.76 -17.35
N GLN A 89 6.74 17.22 -16.23
CA GLN A 89 6.22 18.59 -16.13
C GLN A 89 7.35 19.62 -16.20
N ILE A 90 8.46 19.37 -15.50
CA ILE A 90 9.63 20.24 -15.50
C ILE A 90 10.29 20.29 -16.87
N ASP A 91 10.50 19.12 -17.49
CA ASP A 91 11.11 19.01 -18.82
C ASP A 91 10.21 19.65 -19.91
N ALA A 92 8.89 19.76 -19.67
CA ALA A 92 7.94 20.47 -20.53
C ALA A 92 7.81 21.98 -20.23
N GLY A 93 8.55 22.52 -19.25
CA GLY A 93 8.50 23.95 -18.88
C GLY A 93 7.48 24.31 -17.80
N GLY A 94 6.82 23.33 -17.19
CA GLY A 94 5.83 23.50 -16.13
C GLY A 94 4.39 23.76 -16.64
N PRO A 95 3.45 24.05 -15.73
CA PRO A 95 3.62 24.07 -14.28
C PRO A 95 3.77 22.67 -13.67
N VAL A 96 4.41 22.58 -12.51
CA VAL A 96 4.38 21.36 -11.68
C VAL A 96 3.12 21.36 -10.84
N THR A 97 2.34 20.28 -10.91
CA THR A 97 1.05 20.20 -10.21
C THR A 97 1.15 19.44 -8.90
N VAL A 98 0.88 20.10 -7.78
CA VAL A 98 0.83 19.50 -6.44
C VAL A 98 -0.62 19.45 -5.98
N THR A 99 -1.06 18.35 -5.34
CA THR A 99 -2.47 18.24 -4.93
C THR A 99 -2.81 19.21 -3.81
N HIS A 100 -2.01 19.26 -2.75
CA HIS A 100 -2.22 20.18 -1.63
C HIS A 100 -0.90 20.59 -0.97
N PRO A 101 -0.72 21.85 -0.54
CA PRO A 101 0.55 22.36 0.01
C PRO A 101 1.05 21.60 1.24
N ALA A 102 0.13 21.13 2.08
CA ALA A 102 0.46 20.35 3.27
C ALA A 102 0.60 18.83 3.03
N THR A 103 0.49 18.33 1.80
CA THR A 103 0.57 16.89 1.53
C THR A 103 1.95 16.34 1.88
N THR A 104 1.99 15.24 2.66
CA THR A 104 3.23 14.54 2.97
C THR A 104 3.15 13.05 2.67
N ARG A 105 4.28 12.45 2.30
CA ARG A 105 4.39 11.02 2.03
C ARG A 105 5.67 10.45 2.64
N PHE A 106 5.62 9.19 3.04
CA PHE A 106 6.81 8.40 3.32
C PHE A 106 7.38 7.89 2.00
N PHE A 107 8.70 7.96 1.87
CA PHE A 107 9.39 7.47 0.70
C PHE A 107 10.36 6.38 1.08
N MET A 108 10.55 5.46 0.15
CA MET A 108 11.60 4.46 0.18
C MET A 108 12.23 4.34 -1.20
N THR A 109 13.48 3.92 -1.25
CA THR A 109 14.19 3.58 -2.47
C THR A 109 13.76 2.20 -3.00
N LEU A 110 14.04 1.94 -4.27
CA LEU A 110 13.83 0.61 -4.86
C LEU A 110 14.64 -0.47 -4.12
N ALA A 111 15.88 -0.15 -3.74
CA ALA A 111 16.75 -1.09 -3.02
C ALA A 111 16.19 -1.46 -1.64
N GLU A 112 15.61 -0.49 -0.92
CA GLU A 112 14.93 -0.75 0.35
C GLU A 112 13.67 -1.60 0.16
N ALA A 113 12.89 -1.35 -0.90
CA ALA A 113 11.69 -2.13 -1.21
C ALA A 113 12.01 -3.60 -1.50
N VAL A 114 13.04 -3.84 -2.33
CA VAL A 114 13.54 -5.20 -2.62
C VAL A 114 14.08 -5.86 -1.36
N ARG A 115 14.87 -5.13 -0.56
CA ARG A 115 15.42 -5.64 0.70
C ARG A 115 14.32 -6.05 1.68
N LEU A 116 13.27 -5.24 1.83
CA LEU A 116 12.13 -5.55 2.69
C LEU A 116 11.46 -6.87 2.26
N VAL A 117 11.24 -7.08 0.96
CA VAL A 117 10.61 -8.32 0.45
C VAL A 117 11.48 -9.54 0.74
N ILE A 118 12.76 -9.48 0.45
CA ILE A 118 13.69 -10.60 0.66
C ILE A 118 13.80 -10.92 2.16
N GLN A 119 13.95 -9.90 3.00
CA GLN A 119 14.06 -10.08 4.45
C GLN A 119 12.76 -10.62 5.05
N ALA A 120 11.59 -10.14 4.60
CA ALA A 120 10.30 -10.67 5.04
C ALA A 120 10.15 -12.16 4.73
N ALA A 121 10.64 -12.61 3.57
CA ALA A 121 10.67 -14.04 3.23
C ALA A 121 11.57 -14.85 4.17
N VAL A 122 12.70 -14.29 4.63
CA VAL A 122 13.61 -14.97 5.55
C VAL A 122 13.06 -14.98 6.99
N LEU A 123 12.49 -13.87 7.44
CA LEU A 123 12.05 -13.67 8.82
C LEU A 123 10.71 -14.35 9.15
N THR A 124 9.86 -14.57 8.13
CA THR A 124 8.49 -15.05 8.35
C THR A 124 8.42 -16.39 9.08
N ARG A 125 7.53 -16.44 10.06
CA ARG A 125 7.10 -17.63 10.78
C ARG A 125 5.71 -18.09 10.33
N GLY A 126 4.97 -17.23 9.63
CA GLY A 126 3.65 -17.47 9.08
C GLY A 126 2.64 -16.49 9.66
N GLY A 127 1.96 -15.74 8.80
CA GLY A 127 0.97 -14.73 9.14
C GLY A 127 1.57 -13.35 9.45
N ASP A 128 2.87 -13.16 9.25
CA ASP A 128 3.58 -11.94 9.66
C ASP A 128 3.36 -10.78 8.68
N LEU A 129 3.43 -9.56 9.23
CA LEU A 129 3.37 -8.32 8.48
C LEU A 129 4.60 -7.46 8.77
N TYR A 130 5.39 -7.13 7.75
CA TYR A 130 6.62 -6.37 7.91
C TYR A 130 6.57 -5.00 7.23
N MET A 131 7.35 -4.06 7.76
CA MET A 131 7.48 -2.72 7.22
C MET A 131 8.89 -2.17 7.46
N LEU A 132 9.37 -1.33 6.55
CA LEU A 132 10.64 -0.61 6.71
C LEU A 132 10.49 0.55 7.70
N GLU A 133 11.55 0.88 8.44
CA GLU A 133 11.70 2.22 9.01
C GLU A 133 11.90 3.23 7.88
N MET A 134 10.88 4.05 7.62
CA MET A 134 10.89 5.03 6.53
C MET A 134 11.26 6.44 7.00
N GLY A 135 11.61 6.61 8.28
CA GLY A 135 12.05 7.87 8.84
C GLY A 135 10.96 8.94 8.77
N GLU A 136 11.32 10.14 8.31
CA GLU A 136 10.41 11.28 8.29
C GLU A 136 9.64 11.41 6.98
N ARG A 137 8.40 11.88 7.10
CA ARG A 137 7.53 12.21 5.97
C ARG A 137 8.06 13.44 5.23
N ILE A 138 8.07 13.39 3.90
CA ILE A 138 8.52 14.49 3.03
C ILE A 138 7.30 15.26 2.52
N ARG A 139 7.35 16.60 2.54
CA ARG A 139 6.34 17.45 1.91
C ARG A 139 6.46 17.36 0.38
N ILE A 140 5.35 17.11 -0.31
CA ILE A 140 5.36 16.94 -1.77
C ILE A 140 5.73 18.24 -2.48
N VAL A 141 5.36 19.39 -1.93
CA VAL A 141 5.80 20.70 -2.45
C VAL A 141 7.31 20.87 -2.36
N GLU A 142 7.95 20.47 -1.25
CA GLU A 142 9.41 20.53 -1.13
C GLU A 142 10.10 19.60 -2.12
N LEU A 143 9.52 18.41 -2.36
CA LEU A 143 10.02 17.49 -3.36
C LEU A 143 9.99 18.14 -4.76
N ALA A 144 8.87 18.76 -5.14
CA ALA A 144 8.73 19.50 -6.40
C ALA A 144 9.80 20.60 -6.52
N GLU A 145 9.96 21.44 -5.50
CA GLU A 145 10.95 22.50 -5.50
C GLU A 145 12.39 21.98 -5.62
N ARG A 146 12.73 20.91 -4.89
CA ARG A 146 14.06 20.28 -4.98
C ARG A 146 14.32 19.78 -6.40
N MET A 147 13.33 19.14 -7.02
CA MET A 147 13.47 18.64 -8.40
C MET A 147 13.65 19.78 -9.42
N ILE A 148 12.94 20.90 -9.27
CA ILE A 148 13.13 22.09 -10.10
C ILE A 148 14.56 22.64 -9.92
N ARG A 149 15.04 22.77 -8.68
CA ARG A 149 16.41 23.25 -8.39
C ARG A 149 17.49 22.33 -8.97
N LEU A 150 17.28 21.01 -8.97
CA LEU A 150 18.21 20.04 -9.56
C LEU A 150 18.35 20.18 -11.09
N ARG A 151 17.40 20.84 -11.76
CA ARG A 151 17.50 21.22 -13.18
C ARG A 151 18.15 22.59 -13.40
N GLY A 152 18.66 23.23 -12.35
CA GLY A 152 19.25 24.58 -12.42
C GLY A 152 18.20 25.70 -12.53
N LEU A 153 16.93 25.39 -12.28
CA LEU A 153 15.80 26.34 -12.39
C LEU A 153 15.35 26.81 -11.01
N ARG A 154 14.75 28.00 -10.94
CA ARG A 154 14.20 28.59 -9.71
C ARG A 154 12.72 28.25 -9.59
N PRO A 155 12.28 27.58 -8.51
CA PRO A 155 10.86 27.35 -8.25
C PRO A 155 10.10 28.68 -8.18
N VAL A 156 8.85 28.68 -8.65
CA VAL A 156 7.92 29.84 -8.72
C VAL A 156 8.33 30.93 -9.73
N VAL A 157 9.63 31.10 -9.99
CA VAL A 157 10.12 32.11 -10.94
C VAL A 157 10.26 31.53 -12.35
N ASP A 158 10.99 30.42 -12.50
CA ASP A 158 11.22 29.79 -13.80
C ASP A 158 10.20 28.68 -14.08
N ILE A 159 9.72 28.00 -13.03
CA ILE A 159 8.66 26.97 -13.11
C ILE A 159 7.64 27.22 -12.01
N ALA A 160 6.38 27.47 -12.40
CA ALA A 160 5.26 27.61 -11.48
C ALA A 160 4.88 26.27 -10.81
N ILE A 161 4.40 26.35 -9.56
CA ILE A 161 3.80 25.23 -8.84
C ILE A 161 2.32 25.53 -8.65
N GLU A 162 1.46 24.68 -9.18
CA GLU A 162 0.01 24.85 -9.11
C GLU A 162 -0.63 23.83 -8.18
N PHE A 163 -1.56 24.29 -7.33
CA PHE A 163 -2.30 23.45 -6.42
C PHE A 163 -3.63 23.00 -7.02
N THR A 164 -3.77 21.69 -7.28
CA THR A 164 -4.95 21.14 -7.97
C THR A 164 -6.07 20.70 -7.05
N GLY A 165 -5.86 20.76 -5.73
CA GLY A 165 -6.74 20.15 -4.73
C GLY A 165 -6.49 18.64 -4.54
N LEU A 166 -6.96 18.12 -3.41
CA LEU A 166 -6.92 16.68 -3.13
C LEU A 166 -7.93 15.94 -4.02
N ARG A 167 -7.51 14.80 -4.55
CA ARG A 167 -8.41 13.91 -5.29
C ARG A 167 -9.31 13.14 -4.31
N PRO A 168 -10.50 12.68 -4.75
CA PRO A 168 -11.37 11.84 -3.92
C PRO A 168 -10.62 10.61 -3.37
N GLY A 169 -10.65 10.42 -2.05
CA GLY A 169 -9.99 9.30 -1.36
C GLY A 169 -8.48 9.47 -1.16
N GLU A 170 -7.90 10.63 -1.50
CA GLU A 170 -6.50 10.94 -1.19
C GLU A 170 -6.35 11.49 0.24
N LYS A 171 -5.41 10.93 1.00
CA LYS A 171 -5.09 11.43 2.34
C LYS A 171 -4.12 12.60 2.27
N LEU A 172 -4.28 13.56 3.18
CA LEU A 172 -3.29 14.63 3.37
C LEU A 172 -1.96 14.06 3.89
N HIS A 173 -2.04 13.16 4.86
CA HIS A 173 -0.91 12.47 5.46
C HIS A 173 -1.16 10.97 5.49
N GLU A 174 -0.20 10.19 5.03
CA GLU A 174 -0.22 8.75 5.23
C GLU A 174 0.17 8.41 6.67
N VAL A 175 -0.36 7.30 7.16
CA VAL A 175 -0.07 6.76 8.50
C VAL A 175 0.46 5.35 8.30
N LEU A 176 1.51 4.99 9.03
CA LEU A 176 2.20 3.71 8.84
C LEU A 176 1.69 2.59 9.75
N VAL A 177 1.08 2.95 10.89
CA VAL A 177 0.60 2.00 11.91
C VAL A 177 -0.71 2.54 12.46
N SER A 178 -1.73 1.68 12.54
CA SER A 178 -3.01 2.08 13.12
C SER A 178 -2.93 2.14 14.66
N PRO A 179 -3.89 2.79 15.35
CA PRO A 179 -3.93 2.79 16.82
C PRO A 179 -4.08 1.40 17.45
N SER A 180 -4.56 0.40 16.70
CA SER A 180 -4.70 -0.99 17.16
C SER A 180 -3.51 -1.87 16.79
N GLU A 181 -2.51 -1.31 16.11
CA GLU A 181 -1.29 -1.98 15.68
C GLU A 181 -0.08 -1.44 16.47
N GLN A 182 0.94 -2.27 16.62
CA GLN A 182 2.20 -1.90 17.28
C GLN A 182 3.38 -2.37 16.44
N ARG A 183 4.48 -1.61 16.52
CA ARG A 183 5.76 -2.00 15.90
C ARG A 183 6.56 -2.83 16.89
N THR A 184 6.99 -3.99 16.45
CA THR A 184 7.93 -4.85 17.17
C THR A 184 9.24 -4.93 16.39
N ALA A 185 10.36 -4.87 17.09
CA ALA A 185 11.68 -5.01 16.48
C ALA A 185 11.86 -6.41 15.88
N THR A 186 12.51 -6.49 14.71
CA THR A 186 12.98 -7.75 14.16
C THR A 186 14.49 -7.90 14.36
N LEU A 187 15.07 -9.00 13.88
CA LEU A 187 16.52 -9.18 13.83
C LEU A 187 17.21 -8.17 12.89
N HIS A 188 16.47 -7.53 11.98
CA HIS A 188 17.01 -6.51 11.08
C HIS A 188 16.64 -5.11 11.60
N SER A 189 17.65 -4.26 11.85
CA SER A 189 17.49 -2.96 12.52
C SER A 189 16.55 -1.97 11.82
N GLN A 190 16.36 -2.09 10.51
CA GLN A 190 15.49 -1.21 9.71
C GLN A 190 14.15 -1.84 9.32
N ILE A 191 13.83 -3.03 9.83
CA ILE A 191 12.57 -3.73 9.53
C ILE A 191 11.84 -4.01 10.83
N TYR A 192 10.58 -3.59 10.90
CA TYR A 192 9.69 -3.89 12.01
C TYR A 192 8.64 -4.91 11.58
N GLU A 193 8.25 -5.73 12.54
CA GLU A 193 7.02 -6.50 12.48
C GLU A 193 5.87 -5.64 13.00
N ILE A 194 4.73 -5.70 12.31
CA ILE A 194 3.50 -5.05 12.73
C ILE A 194 2.62 -6.10 13.37
N VAL A 195 2.39 -5.95 14.67
CA VAL A 195 1.55 -6.85 15.46
C VAL A 195 0.28 -6.15 15.91
N GLY A 196 -0.80 -6.90 16.13
CA GLY A 196 -2.10 -6.34 16.49
C GLY A 196 -2.98 -6.05 15.26
N GLY A 197 -4.07 -5.32 15.47
CA GLY A 197 -5.05 -5.02 14.41
C GLY A 197 -5.72 -6.29 13.84
N GLY A 198 -5.96 -7.28 14.69
CA GLY A 198 -6.41 -8.61 14.29
C GLY A 198 -7.71 -8.60 13.50
N PHE A 199 -7.73 -9.42 12.46
CA PHE A 199 -8.90 -9.59 11.61
C PHE A 199 -10.02 -10.30 12.39
N LEU A 200 -11.23 -9.73 12.41
CA LEU A 200 -12.38 -10.39 13.06
C LEU A 200 -13.05 -11.44 12.16
N LYS A 201 -12.97 -11.25 10.84
CA LYS A 201 -13.66 -12.09 9.85
C LYS A 201 -12.86 -13.33 9.49
N THR A 202 -13.52 -14.48 9.40
CA THR A 202 -12.91 -15.73 8.93
C THR A 202 -12.67 -15.68 7.43
N LEU A 203 -11.86 -16.60 6.90
CA LEU A 203 -11.67 -16.71 5.45
C LEU A 203 -12.98 -17.01 4.72
N THR A 204 -13.84 -17.83 5.33
CA THR A 204 -15.18 -18.15 4.81
C THR A 204 -16.07 -16.91 4.72
N ASP A 205 -16.06 -16.05 5.75
CA ASP A 205 -16.82 -14.78 5.72
C ASP A 205 -16.35 -13.87 4.59
N MET A 206 -15.02 -13.78 4.42
CA MET A 206 -14.39 -12.99 3.35
C MET A 206 -14.79 -13.49 1.97
N GLU A 207 -14.76 -14.81 1.75
CA GLU A 207 -15.14 -15.43 0.48
C GLU A 207 -16.62 -15.26 0.15
N GLY A 208 -17.49 -15.45 1.15
CA GLY A 208 -18.92 -15.23 0.99
C GLY A 208 -19.24 -13.78 0.61
N TRP A 209 -18.62 -12.82 1.29
CA TRP A 209 -18.79 -11.41 0.98
C TRP A 209 -18.22 -11.06 -0.42
N LEU A 210 -17.02 -11.54 -0.73
CA LEU A 210 -16.37 -11.28 -2.02
C LEU A 210 -17.20 -11.86 -3.18
N ARG A 211 -17.77 -13.06 -3.03
CA ARG A 211 -18.65 -13.66 -4.03
C ARG A 211 -19.88 -12.78 -4.29
N LYS A 212 -20.51 -12.26 -3.22
CA LYS A 212 -21.66 -11.35 -3.34
C LYS A 212 -21.31 -10.04 -4.06
N GLN A 213 -20.13 -9.48 -3.79
CA GLN A 213 -19.69 -8.22 -4.39
C GLN A 213 -19.26 -8.35 -5.85
N LEU A 214 -18.80 -9.55 -6.25
CA LEU A 214 -18.33 -9.85 -7.60
C LEU A 214 -19.37 -10.49 -8.52
N ASP A 215 -20.57 -10.78 -7.99
CA ASP A 215 -21.72 -11.24 -8.75
C ASP A 215 -22.10 -10.20 -9.83
N ALA A 216 -22.44 -10.67 -11.03
CA ALA A 216 -22.73 -9.83 -12.19
C ALA A 216 -23.97 -8.94 -11.99
N ALA A 217 -24.88 -9.32 -11.09
CA ALA A 217 -26.03 -8.51 -10.70
C ALA A 217 -25.70 -7.44 -9.65
N SER A 218 -24.52 -7.50 -9.03
CA SER A 218 -24.09 -6.56 -8.00
C SER A 218 -23.24 -5.45 -8.61
N THR A 219 -23.36 -4.23 -8.09
CA THR A 219 -22.38 -3.17 -8.30
C THR A 219 -21.73 -2.90 -6.95
N ALA A 220 -20.47 -3.31 -6.78
CA ALA A 220 -19.79 -3.07 -5.51
C ALA A 220 -19.67 -1.57 -5.26
N ALA A 221 -20.30 -1.04 -4.22
CA ALA A 221 -20.17 0.36 -3.87
C ALA A 221 -18.82 0.60 -3.19
N GLY A 222 -18.07 1.63 -3.62
CA GLY A 222 -16.76 1.94 -3.04
C GLY A 222 -16.82 2.17 -1.52
N ALA A 223 -17.90 2.81 -1.05
CA ALA A 223 -18.14 3.03 0.38
C ALA A 223 -18.35 1.72 1.16
N GLU A 224 -19.05 0.74 0.58
CA GLU A 224 -19.23 -0.58 1.21
C GLU A 224 -17.90 -1.32 1.33
N VAL A 225 -17.06 -1.26 0.29
CA VAL A 225 -15.73 -1.89 0.33
C VAL A 225 -14.87 -1.28 1.42
N VAL A 226 -14.87 0.06 1.54
CA VAL A 226 -14.11 0.76 2.59
C VAL A 226 -14.67 0.45 3.97
N ALA A 227 -15.99 0.49 4.15
CA ALA A 227 -16.64 0.17 5.42
C ALA A 227 -16.36 -1.26 5.86
N TRP A 228 -16.44 -2.22 4.93
CA TRP A 228 -16.16 -3.62 5.21
C TRP A 228 -14.69 -3.82 5.60
N ALA A 229 -13.76 -3.21 4.88
CA ALA A 229 -12.33 -3.25 5.20
C ALA A 229 -11.98 -2.66 6.58
N GLY A 230 -12.76 -1.70 7.07
CA GLY A 230 -12.60 -1.13 8.42
C GLY A 230 -13.10 -2.04 9.55
N GLN A 231 -13.89 -3.07 9.23
CA GLN A 231 -14.34 -4.10 10.18
C GLN A 231 -13.40 -5.30 10.25
N VAL A 232 -12.36 -5.31 9.40
CA VAL A 232 -11.35 -6.38 9.33
C VAL A 232 -10.10 -5.93 10.08
#